data_AF-A0A8H6TUJ8-F1
#
_entry.id   AF-A0A8H6TUJ8-F1
#
_cell.length_a   1.000
_cell.length_b   1.000
_cell.length_c   1.000
_cell.angle_alpha   90.00
_cell.angle_beta   90.00
_cell.angle_gamma   90.00
#
_symmetry.space_group_name_H-M   'P 1'
#
loop_
_entity.id
_entity.type
_entity.pdbx_description
1 polymer ?
#
loop_
_entity_poly.entity_id
_entity_poly.type
_entity_poly.pdbx_seq_one_letter_code
_entity_poly.pdbx_strand_id
1 'polypeptide(L)'
;MTVDTTQPFTVVTQFITNDNTATGTLSQINRIYVQNGKVIQNSFTDIAGISPAVNAISDNFCNQQKTAVGDINSFEQRGDWKTAGTALEKGMVLALSLWDDYAANMLWLDSDYPLDASASPLGVARGTWYKANSGVPVTVEANAAKRPGGHLQHQDRTHRLDLRQHHWSPTSPSGTVTPSSATGGEEYTGPTVCVAPFTCQVQNPFFSPVSVNESSYRVWRRDAPS
;
A
#
# COMPACT_ATOMS: atom_id res chain seq x y z
N MET A 1 -15.31 3.47 -7.13
CA MET A 1 -13.99 2.92 -6.76
C MET A 1 -13.11 4.07 -6.28
N THR A 2 -12.31 3.91 -5.21
CA THR A 2 -11.49 5.01 -4.67
C THR A 2 -10.31 5.36 -5.58
N VAL A 3 -9.66 4.34 -6.14
CA VAL A 3 -8.68 4.45 -7.22
C VAL A 3 -9.39 4.08 -8.52
N ASP A 4 -9.50 5.00 -9.48
CA ASP A 4 -10.16 4.75 -10.76
C ASP A 4 -9.16 4.13 -11.75
N THR A 5 -9.32 2.84 -12.06
CA THR A 5 -8.43 2.11 -12.97
C THR A 5 -8.67 2.43 -14.45
N THR A 6 -9.65 3.26 -14.79
CA THR A 6 -9.89 3.73 -16.17
C THR A 6 -9.02 4.94 -16.54
N GLN A 7 -8.34 5.54 -15.57
CA GLN A 7 -7.48 6.71 -15.73
C GLN A 7 -6.07 6.44 -15.20
N PRO A 8 -5.04 7.17 -15.68
CA PRO A 8 -3.71 7.10 -15.08
C PRO A 8 -3.70 7.48 -13.60
N PHE A 9 -2.82 6.84 -12.83
CA PHE A 9 -2.52 7.17 -11.44
C PHE A 9 -1.07 6.77 -11.11
N THR A 10 -0.55 7.31 -10.02
CA THR A 10 0.78 6.99 -9.48
C THR A 10 0.65 5.93 -8.40
N VAL A 11 1.58 4.98 -8.39
CA VAL A 11 1.74 3.97 -7.34
C VAL A 11 3.04 4.27 -6.60
N VAL A 12 2.96 4.49 -5.29
CA VAL A 12 4.10 4.68 -4.41
C VAL A 12 4.23 3.46 -3.51
N THR A 13 5.41 2.84 -3.50
CA THR A 13 5.74 1.71 -2.62
C THR A 13 6.95 2.08 -1.79
N GLN A 14 6.86 1.91 -0.47
CA GLN A 14 7.96 2.21 0.46
C GLN A 14 8.40 0.92 1.14
N PHE A 15 9.72 0.74 1.23
CA PHE A 15 10.35 -0.38 1.93
C PHE A 15 10.93 0.15 3.23
N ILE A 16 10.26 -0.15 4.34
CA ILE A 16 10.58 0.40 5.66
C ILE A 16 11.38 -0.63 6.44
N THR A 17 12.48 -0.18 7.04
CA THR A 17 13.30 -0.98 7.94
C THR A 17 12.92 -0.74 9.39
N ASN A 18 13.21 -1.70 10.27
CA ASN A 18 12.86 -1.66 11.69
C ASN A 18 13.46 -0.49 12.47
N ASP A 19 14.55 0.11 11.99
CA ASP A 19 15.24 1.25 12.60
C ASP A 19 15.26 2.50 11.72
N ASN A 20 14.55 2.49 10.60
CA ASN A 20 14.53 3.55 9.58
C ASN A 20 15.91 3.88 8.97
N THR A 21 16.85 2.95 8.99
CA THR A 21 18.15 3.07 8.32
C THR A 21 18.21 2.20 7.06
N ALA A 22 19.14 2.52 6.15
CA ALA A 22 19.37 1.69 4.95
C ALA A 22 20.02 0.32 5.25
N THR A 23 20.47 0.10 6.48
CA THR A 23 21.12 -1.14 6.95
C THR A 23 20.24 -1.94 7.92
N GLY A 24 19.08 -1.41 8.28
CA GLY A 24 18.13 -2.08 9.15
C GLY A 24 17.44 -3.23 8.43
N THR A 25 16.86 -4.15 9.22
CA THR A 25 16.08 -5.25 8.65
C THR A 25 14.77 -4.70 8.09
N LEU A 26 14.44 -5.04 6.84
CA LEU A 26 13.12 -4.76 6.26
C LEU A 26 12.03 -5.25 7.22
N SER A 27 11.00 -4.45 7.47
CA SER A 27 9.96 -4.76 8.45
C SER A 27 8.55 -4.53 7.92
N GLN A 28 8.41 -3.61 6.95
CA GLN A 28 7.11 -3.23 6.44
C GLN A 28 7.19 -2.72 4.99
N ILE A 29 6.16 -3.03 4.20
CA ILE A 29 5.95 -2.43 2.88
C ILE A 29 4.67 -1.62 2.89
N ASN A 30 4.80 -0.31 2.62
CA ASN A 30 3.66 0.59 2.49
C ASN A 30 3.26 0.77 1.03
N ARG A 31 1.98 1.06 0.81
CA ARG A 31 1.41 1.39 -0.48
C ARG A 31 0.62 2.69 -0.38
N ILE A 32 0.83 3.60 -1.32
CA ILE A 32 0.06 4.83 -1.48
C ILE A 32 -0.24 5.00 -2.97
N TYR A 33 -1.38 5.61 -3.29
CA TYR A 33 -1.75 5.99 -4.65
C TYR A 33 -1.87 7.51 -4.75
N VAL A 34 -1.60 8.07 -5.93
CA VAL A 34 -1.92 9.47 -6.23
C VAL A 34 -2.68 9.51 -7.55
N GLN A 35 -3.88 10.08 -7.54
CA GLN A 35 -4.71 10.20 -8.73
C GLN A 35 -5.37 11.57 -8.76
N ASN A 36 -5.29 12.28 -9.89
CA ASN A 36 -5.86 13.63 -10.06
C ASN A 36 -5.44 14.60 -8.95
N GLY A 37 -4.15 14.55 -8.56
CA GLY A 37 -3.59 15.37 -7.47
C GLY A 37 -4.00 14.95 -6.05
N LYS A 38 -4.83 13.91 -5.90
CA LYS A 38 -5.29 13.40 -4.60
C LYS A 38 -4.43 12.24 -4.13
N VAL A 39 -3.87 12.36 -2.93
CA VAL A 39 -3.23 11.24 -2.21
C VAL A 39 -4.30 10.31 -1.66
N ILE A 40 -4.14 9.02 -1.93
CA ILE A 40 -5.06 7.93 -1.56
C ILE A 40 -4.27 6.87 -0.80
N GLN A 41 -4.58 6.67 0.47
CA GLN A 41 -3.97 5.61 1.29
C GLN A 41 -4.42 4.22 0.81
N ASN A 42 -3.58 3.20 1.04
CA ASN A 42 -3.99 1.83 0.78
C ASN A 42 -5.22 1.44 1.62
N SER A 43 -6.02 0.52 1.10
CA SER A 43 -7.18 -0.02 1.81
C SER A 43 -6.75 -0.77 3.07
N PHE A 44 -7.55 -0.63 4.12
CA PHE A 44 -7.40 -1.45 5.32
C PHE A 44 -7.96 -2.86 5.09
N THR A 45 -7.38 -3.84 5.76
CA THR A 45 -7.90 -5.20 5.83
C THR A 45 -9.28 -5.22 6.46
N ASP A 46 -10.21 -5.93 5.83
CA ASP A 46 -11.54 -6.23 6.36
C ASP A 46 -11.77 -7.74 6.29
N ILE A 47 -11.02 -8.47 7.12
CA ILE A 47 -10.99 -9.94 7.15
C ILE A 47 -11.05 -10.38 8.61
N ALA A 48 -12.02 -11.24 8.94
CA ALA A 48 -12.12 -11.82 10.28
C ALA A 48 -10.85 -12.61 10.60
N GLY A 49 -10.29 -12.41 11.80
CA GLY A 49 -9.02 -12.99 12.21
C GLY A 49 -7.79 -12.11 11.96
N ILE A 50 -7.96 -10.93 11.33
CA ILE A 50 -6.91 -9.91 11.22
C ILE A 50 -7.24 -8.73 12.13
N SER A 51 -6.41 -8.47 13.15
CA SER A 51 -6.58 -7.38 14.11
C SER A 51 -5.24 -6.86 14.66
N PRO A 52 -5.04 -5.52 14.75
CA PRO A 52 -5.95 -4.47 14.26
C PRO A 52 -6.04 -4.49 12.73
N ALA A 53 -7.03 -3.81 12.18
CA ALA A 53 -7.06 -3.59 10.73
C ALA A 53 -5.81 -2.83 10.31
N VAL A 54 -5.13 -3.33 9.27
CA VAL A 54 -3.86 -2.79 8.77
C VAL A 54 -3.96 -2.52 7.27
N ASN A 55 -3.11 -1.65 6.74
CA ASN A 55 -3.07 -1.34 5.30
C ASN A 55 -1.64 -1.46 4.71
N ALA A 56 -0.73 -2.09 5.45
CA ALA A 56 0.64 -2.33 5.04
C ALA A 56 0.96 -3.83 5.20
N ILE A 57 1.93 -4.30 4.43
CA ILE A 57 2.42 -5.67 4.57
C ILE A 57 3.48 -5.66 5.66
N SER A 58 3.28 -6.47 6.70
CA SER A 58 4.18 -6.65 7.84
C SER A 58 4.19 -8.12 8.27
N ASP A 59 5.11 -8.51 9.14
CA ASP A 59 5.16 -9.89 9.65
C ASP A 59 3.86 -10.31 10.35
N ASN A 60 3.34 -9.43 11.22
CA ASN A 60 2.07 -9.66 11.91
C ASN A 60 0.91 -9.83 10.92
N PHE A 61 0.84 -8.97 9.89
CA PHE A 61 -0.17 -9.11 8.84
C PHE A 61 -0.02 -10.45 8.09
N CYS A 62 1.18 -10.82 7.66
CA CYS A 62 1.42 -12.08 6.95
C CYS A 62 0.98 -13.29 7.79
N ASN A 63 1.36 -13.33 9.08
CA ASN A 63 1.00 -14.41 9.99
C ASN A 63 -0.52 -14.51 10.17
N GLN A 64 -1.18 -13.40 10.51
CA GLN A 64 -2.63 -13.38 10.71
C GLN A 64 -3.40 -13.71 9.43
N GLN A 65 -2.99 -13.14 8.28
CA GLN A 65 -3.61 -13.39 6.99
C GLN A 65 -3.52 -14.86 6.62
N LYS A 66 -2.34 -15.47 6.75
CA LYS A 66 -2.13 -16.88 6.40
C LYS A 66 -2.93 -17.81 7.31
N THR A 67 -2.98 -17.54 8.61
CA THR A 67 -3.87 -18.28 9.53
C THR A 67 -5.35 -18.09 9.19
N ALA A 68 -5.80 -16.86 8.96
CA ALA A 68 -7.22 -16.54 8.73
C ALA A 68 -7.77 -17.18 7.44
N VAL A 69 -6.94 -17.30 6.39
CA VAL A 69 -7.35 -17.94 5.13
C VAL A 69 -6.98 -19.43 5.04
N GLY A 70 -6.27 -19.97 6.03
CA GLY A 70 -5.85 -21.38 6.06
C GLY A 70 -4.67 -21.72 5.13
N ASP A 71 -3.91 -20.73 4.68
CA ASP A 71 -2.74 -20.91 3.82
C ASP A 71 -1.49 -21.25 4.64
N ILE A 72 -0.59 -22.06 4.06
CA ILE A 72 0.74 -22.29 4.64
C ILE A 72 1.58 -21.01 4.54
N ASN A 73 2.17 -20.57 5.67
CA ASN A 73 3.10 -19.45 5.70
C ASN A 73 4.49 -19.84 5.17
N SER A 74 4.57 -20.08 3.86
CA SER A 74 5.85 -20.40 3.20
C SER A 74 6.82 -19.21 3.14
N PHE A 75 6.34 -17.98 3.37
CA PHE A 75 7.18 -16.79 3.45
C PHE A 75 8.09 -16.87 4.67
N GLU A 76 7.53 -17.19 5.84
CA GLU A 76 8.30 -17.39 7.07
C GLU A 76 9.30 -18.57 6.94
N GLN A 77 8.87 -19.68 6.32
CA GLN A 77 9.74 -20.83 6.07
C GLN A 77 10.96 -20.52 5.17
N ARG A 78 10.92 -19.44 4.40
CA ARG A 78 12.01 -19.00 3.50
C ARG A 78 12.86 -17.88 4.09
N GLY A 79 12.73 -17.62 5.39
CA GLY A 79 13.50 -16.61 6.12
C GLY A 79 12.93 -15.20 5.99
N ASP A 80 11.62 -15.11 5.77
CA ASP A 80 10.80 -13.93 6.05
C ASP A 80 11.32 -12.61 5.45
N TRP A 81 11.06 -11.51 6.17
CA TRP A 81 11.49 -10.17 5.86
C TRP A 81 13.00 -10.00 5.83
N LYS A 82 13.76 -10.78 6.62
CA LYS A 82 15.22 -10.72 6.60
C LYS A 82 15.79 -11.15 5.26
N THR A 83 15.31 -12.28 4.72
CA THR A 83 15.73 -12.75 3.39
C THR A 83 15.28 -11.79 2.30
N ALA A 84 14.04 -11.28 2.38
CA ALA A 84 13.53 -10.29 1.43
C ALA A 84 14.35 -8.99 1.44
N GLY A 85 14.67 -8.46 2.63
CA GLY A 85 15.53 -7.28 2.80
C GLY A 85 16.94 -7.51 2.27
N THR A 86 17.54 -8.67 2.57
CA THR A 86 18.88 -9.05 2.05
C THR A 86 18.90 -9.09 0.51
N ALA A 87 17.80 -9.51 -0.13
CA ALA A 87 17.71 -9.51 -1.59
C ALA A 87 17.65 -8.07 -2.15
N LEU A 88 16.90 -7.18 -1.51
CA LEU A 88 16.83 -5.76 -1.89
C LEU A 88 18.18 -5.06 -1.72
N GLU A 89 18.88 -5.32 -0.60
CA GLU A 89 20.21 -4.75 -0.32
C GLU A 89 21.26 -5.14 -1.36
N LYS A 90 21.18 -6.38 -1.89
CA LYS A 90 22.08 -6.85 -2.96
C LYS A 90 21.84 -6.19 -4.32
N GLY A 91 20.75 -5.43 -4.44
CA GLY A 91 20.29 -4.88 -5.71
C GLY A 91 19.43 -5.88 -6.47
N MET A 92 18.28 -5.42 -6.94
CA MET A 92 17.36 -6.17 -7.78
C MET A 92 17.21 -5.49 -9.14
N VAL A 93 16.87 -6.27 -10.15
CA VAL A 93 16.56 -5.75 -11.48
C VAL A 93 15.05 -5.49 -11.58
N LEU A 94 14.66 -4.34 -12.12
CA LEU A 94 13.27 -4.06 -12.42
C LEU A 94 12.84 -4.82 -13.69
N ALA A 95 11.75 -5.57 -13.59
CA ALA A 95 11.07 -6.19 -14.72
C ALA A 95 9.68 -5.55 -14.92
N LEU A 96 9.35 -5.20 -16.16
CA LEU A 96 8.00 -4.83 -16.58
C LEU A 96 7.51 -5.86 -17.59
N SER A 97 6.33 -6.42 -17.37
CA SER A 97 5.76 -7.46 -18.24
C SER A 97 4.25 -7.29 -18.42
N LEU A 98 3.76 -7.86 -19.51
CA LEU A 98 2.34 -8.06 -19.79
C LEU A 98 2.19 -9.50 -20.26
N TRP A 99 1.33 -10.28 -19.60
CA TRP A 99 1.18 -11.71 -19.83
C TRP A 99 -0.23 -12.17 -19.46
N ASP A 100 -0.67 -13.24 -20.10
CA ASP A 100 -1.80 -14.06 -19.68
C ASP A 100 -1.29 -15.42 -19.16
N ASP A 101 -2.17 -16.21 -18.55
CA ASP A 101 -1.76 -17.35 -17.73
C ASP A 101 -2.37 -18.65 -18.19
N TYR A 102 -1.52 -19.48 -18.78
CA TYR A 102 -1.86 -20.81 -19.24
C TYR A 102 -2.04 -21.82 -18.10
N ALA A 103 -1.57 -21.53 -16.89
CA ALA A 103 -1.68 -22.44 -15.75
C ALA A 103 -2.97 -22.22 -14.97
N ALA A 104 -3.33 -20.96 -14.70
CA ALA A 104 -4.45 -20.63 -13.82
C ALA A 104 -5.36 -19.51 -14.35
N ASN A 105 -5.25 -19.11 -15.62
CA ASN A 105 -6.13 -18.16 -16.29
C ASN A 105 -6.28 -16.81 -15.54
N MET A 106 -5.25 -16.35 -14.81
CA MET A 106 -5.30 -15.15 -13.96
C MET A 106 -6.33 -15.18 -12.80
N LEU A 107 -6.96 -16.33 -12.54
CA LEU A 107 -8.04 -16.43 -11.55
C LEU A 107 -7.55 -16.15 -10.12
N TRP A 108 -6.29 -16.46 -9.84
CA TRP A 108 -5.64 -16.16 -8.56
C TRP A 108 -5.47 -14.65 -8.31
N LEU A 109 -5.69 -13.81 -9.32
CA LEU A 109 -5.57 -12.35 -9.23
C LEU A 109 -6.94 -11.66 -9.22
N ASP A 110 -7.90 -12.09 -10.05
CA ASP A 110 -9.13 -11.33 -10.31
C ASP A 110 -10.45 -12.13 -10.27
N SER A 111 -10.41 -13.37 -9.78
CA SER A 111 -11.58 -14.27 -9.68
C SER A 111 -11.62 -15.01 -8.33
N ASP A 112 -12.39 -16.09 -8.27
CA ASP A 112 -12.41 -17.06 -7.17
C ASP A 112 -11.32 -18.12 -7.41
N TYR A 113 -10.46 -18.35 -6.42
CA TYR A 113 -9.40 -19.37 -6.51
C TYR A 113 -9.12 -20.00 -5.14
N PRO A 114 -9.00 -21.35 -5.05
CA PRO A 114 -8.99 -22.33 -6.14
C PRO A 114 -10.39 -22.64 -6.72
N LEU A 115 -10.43 -23.21 -7.93
CA LEU A 115 -11.66 -23.45 -8.69
C LEU A 115 -12.62 -24.49 -8.07
N ASP A 116 -12.10 -25.33 -7.16
CA ASP A 116 -12.85 -26.35 -6.42
C ASP A 116 -13.39 -25.85 -5.08
N ALA A 117 -13.07 -24.62 -4.67
CA ALA A 117 -13.62 -23.99 -3.48
C ALA A 117 -14.85 -23.13 -3.83
N SER A 118 -15.85 -23.11 -2.93
CA SER A 118 -16.88 -22.08 -2.97
C SER A 118 -16.27 -20.70 -2.71
N ALA A 119 -16.86 -19.60 -3.19
CA ALA A 119 -16.36 -18.25 -2.95
C ALA A 119 -16.46 -17.75 -1.49
N SER A 120 -17.19 -18.48 -0.62
CA SER A 120 -17.49 -18.06 0.76
C SER A 120 -16.31 -18.06 1.75
N PRO A 121 -15.35 -19.00 1.73
CA PRO A 121 -14.18 -18.99 2.61
C PRO A 121 -13.31 -17.76 2.35
N LEU A 122 -12.72 -17.24 3.42
CA LEU A 122 -11.84 -16.08 3.37
C LEU A 122 -10.63 -16.36 2.45
N GLY A 123 -10.31 -15.41 1.57
CA GLY A 123 -9.17 -15.50 0.67
C GLY A 123 -9.45 -16.22 -0.67
N VAL A 124 -10.64 -16.81 -0.86
CA VAL A 124 -11.01 -17.42 -2.16
C VAL A 124 -11.35 -16.34 -3.19
N ALA A 125 -12.28 -15.45 -2.86
CA ALA A 125 -12.70 -14.36 -3.75
C ALA A 125 -11.63 -13.24 -3.81
N ARG A 126 -11.10 -12.97 -5.01
CA ARG A 126 -10.01 -12.00 -5.24
C ARG A 126 -10.38 -10.91 -6.24
N GLY A 127 -11.50 -11.05 -6.93
CA GLY A 127 -12.08 -10.02 -7.78
C GLY A 127 -13.57 -10.23 -8.00
N THR A 128 -14.23 -9.22 -8.57
CA THR A 128 -15.70 -9.18 -8.67
C THR A 128 -16.23 -9.49 -10.06
N TRP A 129 -15.38 -9.67 -11.06
CA TRP A 129 -15.77 -9.51 -12.47
C TRP A 129 -15.76 -10.79 -13.29
N TYR A 130 -14.98 -11.79 -12.90
CA TYR A 130 -14.61 -12.84 -13.82
C TYR A 130 -15.03 -14.21 -13.32
N LYS A 131 -15.85 -14.89 -14.14
CA LYS A 131 -16.28 -16.28 -13.91
C LYS A 131 -15.07 -17.22 -13.98
N ALA A 132 -15.21 -18.43 -13.43
CA ALA A 132 -14.20 -19.50 -13.47
C ALA A 132 -13.63 -19.82 -14.87
N ASN A 133 -14.29 -19.41 -15.96
CA ASN A 133 -13.85 -19.62 -17.35
C ASN A 133 -13.34 -18.34 -18.05
N SER A 134 -13.10 -17.28 -17.29
CA SER A 134 -12.39 -16.08 -17.77
C SER A 134 -10.89 -16.36 -17.96
N GLY A 135 -10.17 -15.40 -18.54
CA GLY A 135 -8.71 -15.43 -18.57
C GLY A 135 -8.07 -16.54 -19.43
N VAL A 136 -8.87 -17.39 -20.07
CA VAL A 136 -8.39 -18.45 -20.96
C VAL A 136 -7.55 -17.82 -22.08
N PRO A 137 -6.25 -18.14 -22.21
CA PRO A 137 -5.33 -17.43 -23.10
C PRO A 137 -5.84 -17.29 -24.53
N VAL A 138 -6.24 -18.38 -25.18
CA VAL A 138 -6.77 -18.35 -26.55
C VAL A 138 -7.97 -17.39 -26.70
N THR A 139 -8.79 -17.24 -25.67
CA THR A 139 -9.93 -16.32 -25.68
C THR A 139 -9.48 -14.88 -25.45
N VAL A 140 -8.56 -14.65 -24.51
CA VAL A 140 -8.03 -13.31 -24.20
C VAL A 140 -7.20 -12.78 -25.35
N GLU A 141 -6.28 -13.55 -25.91
CA GLU A 141 -5.43 -13.18 -27.05
C GLU A 141 -6.27 -12.78 -28.27
N ALA A 142 -7.29 -13.59 -28.61
CA ALA A 142 -8.19 -13.31 -29.73
C ALA A 142 -9.02 -12.02 -29.54
N ASN A 143 -9.33 -11.66 -28.29
CA ASN A 143 -10.10 -10.47 -27.95
C ASN A 143 -9.23 -9.23 -27.70
N ALA A 144 -8.01 -9.40 -27.19
CA ALA A 144 -7.05 -8.34 -26.91
C ALA A 144 -6.64 -7.62 -28.20
N ALA A 145 -6.51 -8.37 -29.31
CA ALA A 145 -6.29 -7.82 -30.64
C ALA A 145 -7.39 -6.85 -31.12
N LYS A 146 -8.58 -6.87 -30.51
CA LYS A 146 -9.75 -6.05 -30.88
C LYS A 146 -10.00 -4.87 -29.93
N ARG A 147 -9.22 -4.71 -28.86
CA ARG A 147 -9.43 -3.63 -27.90
C ARG A 147 -8.98 -2.29 -28.50
N PRO A 148 -9.85 -1.26 -28.58
CA PRO A 148 -9.40 0.11 -28.85
C PRO A 148 -8.43 0.54 -27.74
N GLY A 149 -7.17 0.78 -28.07
CA GLY A 149 -6.09 1.01 -27.10
C GLY A 149 -5.36 -0.25 -26.58
N GLY A 150 -5.69 -1.43 -27.11
CA GLY A 150 -4.99 -2.71 -26.85
C GLY A 150 -3.97 -3.11 -27.91
N HIS A 151 -3.89 -2.38 -29.03
CA HIS A 151 -2.58 -2.16 -29.62
C HIS A 151 -1.78 -1.35 -28.59
N LEU A 152 -0.49 -1.66 -28.42
CA LEU A 152 0.50 -0.67 -28.05
C LEU A 152 0.49 0.41 -29.15
N GLN A 153 -0.60 1.17 -29.26
CA GLN A 153 -0.54 2.48 -29.85
C GLN A 153 0.39 3.20 -28.90
N HIS A 154 1.55 3.57 -29.45
CA HIS A 154 2.39 4.62 -28.91
C HIS A 154 1.56 5.91 -28.92
N GLN A 155 0.53 5.97 -28.08
CA GLN A 155 0.03 7.24 -27.61
C GLN A 155 1.17 7.74 -26.74
N ASP A 156 1.73 8.86 -27.15
CA ASP A 156 2.82 9.58 -26.51
C ASP A 156 2.37 10.13 -25.14
N ARG A 157 1.86 9.23 -24.29
CA ARG A 157 1.60 9.45 -22.89
C ARG A 157 2.91 9.11 -22.21
N THR A 158 3.57 10.14 -21.69
CA THR A 158 4.81 10.00 -20.95
C THR A 158 4.53 9.20 -19.67
N HIS A 159 4.64 7.88 -19.74
CA HIS A 159 4.59 7.01 -18.57
C HIS A 159 5.92 7.19 -17.83
N ARG A 160 5.91 8.04 -16.79
CA ARG A 160 7.07 8.25 -15.94
C ARG A 160 7.11 7.17 -14.87
N LEU A 161 8.10 6.30 -14.97
CA LEU A 161 8.56 5.53 -13.84
C LEU A 161 9.64 6.35 -13.14
N ASP A 162 9.33 6.83 -11.94
CA ASP A 162 10.28 7.56 -11.11
C ASP A 162 10.72 6.64 -9.95
N LEU A 163 11.89 6.02 -10.10
CA LEU A 163 12.53 5.26 -9.03
C LEU A 163 13.42 6.20 -8.23
N ARG A 164 12.86 6.82 -7.19
CA ARG A 164 13.66 7.62 -6.25
C ARG A 164 14.04 6.80 -5.04
N GLN A 165 15.33 6.63 -4.84
CA GLN A 165 15.89 6.18 -3.58
C GLN A 165 16.00 7.41 -2.67
N HIS A 166 14.99 7.65 -1.83
CA HIS A 166 15.04 8.76 -0.87
C HIS A 166 15.86 8.34 0.34
N HIS A 167 17.10 8.83 0.42
CA HIS A 167 17.92 8.74 1.62
C HIS A 167 17.60 9.96 2.50
N TRP A 168 16.95 9.75 3.64
CA TRP A 168 16.63 10.85 4.56
C TRP A 168 17.91 11.47 5.14
N SER A 169 18.07 12.78 4.98
CA SER A 169 19.04 13.62 5.70
C SER A 169 18.30 14.86 6.20
N PRO A 170 18.18 15.10 7.52
CA PRO A 170 17.35 16.18 8.04
C PRO A 170 18.03 17.54 7.84
N THR A 171 17.37 18.47 7.14
CA THR A 171 17.68 19.92 7.22
C THR A 171 16.40 20.68 7.57
N SER A 172 16.45 21.53 8.61
CA SER A 172 15.27 22.17 9.22
C SER A 172 15.04 23.60 8.70
N PRO A 173 13.84 23.95 8.19
CA PRO A 173 13.40 25.34 7.95
C PRO A 173 12.95 26.06 9.25
N SER A 174 12.86 27.40 9.24
CA SER A 174 12.54 28.23 10.42
C SER A 174 11.07 28.69 10.53
N GLY A 175 10.48 28.66 11.75
CA GLY A 175 9.19 29.26 12.13
C GLY A 175 8.22 28.28 12.86
N THR A 176 7.10 28.76 13.44
CA THR A 176 6.15 27.95 14.25
C THR A 176 4.72 27.79 13.68
N VAL A 177 4.01 26.69 14.01
CA VAL A 177 2.67 26.29 13.46
C VAL A 177 1.62 25.95 14.54
N THR A 178 0.33 26.22 14.26
CA THR A 178 -0.84 26.07 15.16
C THR A 178 -1.57 24.70 15.04
N PRO A 179 -2.44 24.33 16.02
CA PRO A 179 -2.95 22.95 16.21
C PRO A 179 -3.95 22.40 15.17
N SER A 180 -4.29 23.16 14.13
CA SER A 180 -5.25 22.74 13.09
C SER A 180 -4.64 22.68 11.68
N SER A 181 -3.33 22.88 11.58
CA SER A 181 -2.58 22.85 10.33
C SER A 181 -1.71 21.59 10.24
N ALA A 182 -1.73 20.94 9.07
CA ALA A 182 -0.73 19.93 8.74
C ALA A 182 0.65 20.61 8.62
N THR A 183 1.67 20.02 9.24
CA THR A 183 3.06 20.44 9.08
C THR A 183 3.83 19.39 8.30
N GLY A 184 4.89 19.82 7.62
CA GLY A 184 5.84 18.90 6.97
C GLY A 184 5.36 18.32 5.64
N GLY A 185 6.34 17.97 4.80
CA GLY A 185 6.14 17.64 3.40
C GLY A 185 7.36 18.06 2.57
N GLU A 186 7.85 17.25 1.62
CA GLU A 186 8.96 17.62 0.72
C GLU A 186 8.63 18.87 -0.13
N GLU A 187 7.35 19.22 -0.27
CA GLU A 187 6.87 20.45 -0.94
C GLU A 187 6.34 21.51 0.04
N TYR A 188 6.38 21.25 1.35
CA TYR A 188 5.86 22.17 2.36
C TYR A 188 6.92 23.22 2.74
N THR A 189 6.76 24.44 2.22
CA THR A 189 7.63 25.60 2.53
C THR A 189 7.22 26.34 3.80
N GLY A 190 6.26 25.81 4.56
CA GLY A 190 5.76 26.44 5.78
C GLY A 190 6.61 26.10 7.01
N PRO A 191 6.22 26.64 8.18
CA PRO A 191 7.00 26.47 9.40
C PRO A 191 6.96 25.02 9.91
N THR A 192 8.05 24.53 10.51
CA THR A 192 8.19 23.10 10.91
C THR A 192 8.23 22.90 12.42
N VAL A 193 8.28 23.99 13.20
CA VAL A 193 8.27 23.94 14.66
C VAL A 193 6.84 24.09 15.16
N CYS A 194 6.42 23.34 16.17
CA CYS A 194 5.10 23.54 16.77
C CYS A 194 5.10 24.74 17.72
N VAL A 195 4.00 25.51 17.78
CA VAL A 195 3.83 26.51 18.86
C VAL A 195 3.73 25.78 20.21
N ALA A 196 4.35 26.31 21.27
CA ALA A 196 4.14 25.77 22.61
C ALA A 196 2.64 25.87 23.00
N PRO A 197 2.06 24.88 23.71
CA PRO A 197 2.65 23.67 24.31
C PRO A 197 2.51 22.40 23.43
N PHE A 198 2.34 22.53 22.11
CA PHE A 198 2.07 21.41 21.22
C PHE A 198 3.34 20.72 20.73
N THR A 199 3.24 19.43 20.42
CA THR A 199 4.35 18.62 19.91
C THR A 199 4.07 18.21 18.47
N CYS A 200 5.04 18.42 17.58
CA CYS A 200 4.97 17.97 16.19
C CYS A 200 5.51 16.54 16.13
N GLN A 201 4.70 15.58 15.67
CA GLN A 201 5.17 14.22 15.42
C GLN A 201 5.46 14.07 13.94
N VAL A 202 6.74 13.95 13.57
CA VAL A 202 7.14 13.71 12.18
C VAL A 202 6.84 12.26 11.84
N GLN A 203 5.82 12.02 11.02
CA GLN A 203 5.46 10.65 10.61
C GLN A 203 6.20 10.22 9.36
N ASN A 204 6.35 11.10 8.37
CA ASN A 204 7.13 10.85 7.15
C ASN A 204 7.38 12.15 6.34
N PRO A 205 8.17 12.10 5.25
CA PRO A 205 8.49 13.27 4.41
C PRO A 205 7.30 13.95 3.73
N PHE A 206 6.07 13.43 3.84
CA PHE A 206 4.86 13.99 3.23
C PHE A 206 3.81 14.41 4.26
N PHE A 207 4.00 14.09 5.54
CA PHE A 207 2.94 14.24 6.54
C PHE A 207 3.51 14.30 7.97
N SER A 208 3.21 15.39 8.68
CA SER A 208 3.39 15.49 10.14
C SER A 208 2.11 16.08 10.77
N PRO A 209 1.32 15.27 11.51
CA PRO A 209 0.21 15.80 12.29
C PRO A 209 0.73 16.49 13.55
N VAL A 210 0.15 17.63 13.89
CA VAL A 210 0.34 18.29 15.19
C VAL A 210 -0.47 17.52 16.23
N SER A 211 0.18 16.96 17.25
CA SER A 211 -0.53 16.26 18.33
C SER A 211 -0.91 17.24 19.45
N VAL A 212 -2.17 17.13 19.90
CA VAL A 212 -2.58 17.66 21.19
C VAL A 212 -1.95 16.80 22.27
N ASN A 213 -1.21 17.43 23.19
CA ASN A 213 -0.59 16.75 24.32
C ASN A 213 -1.70 16.04 25.11
N GLU A 214 -1.68 14.71 25.15
CA GLU A 214 -2.62 13.91 25.94
C GLU A 214 -2.36 14.12 27.42
N SER A 215 -2.94 15.18 27.95
CA SER A 215 -3.23 15.34 29.39
C SER A 215 -4.63 15.91 29.59
N SER A 216 -5.51 15.81 28.59
CA SER A 216 -6.85 16.39 28.63
C SER A 216 -7.93 15.56 27.94
N TYR A 217 -7.74 14.25 27.75
CA TYR A 217 -8.89 13.35 27.59
C TYR A 217 -9.52 13.09 28.96
N ARG A 218 -10.20 14.12 29.50
CA ARG A 218 -11.31 13.86 30.41
C ARG A 218 -12.36 13.16 29.58
N VAL A 219 -12.49 11.86 29.84
CA VAL A 219 -13.66 11.02 29.58
C VAL A 219 -14.92 11.87 29.53
N TRP A 220 -15.53 12.03 28.35
CA TRP A 220 -16.91 12.49 28.25
C TRP A 220 -17.81 11.31 28.62
N ARG A 221 -17.92 11.03 29.93
CA ARG A 221 -19.13 10.38 30.46
C ARG A 221 -20.23 11.42 30.40
N ARG A 222 -21.29 11.08 29.69
CA ARG A 222 -22.51 11.87 29.61
C ARG A 222 -23.27 11.67 30.93
N ASP A 223 -23.01 12.51 31.92
CA ASP A 223 -23.93 12.69 33.05
C ASP A 223 -24.94 13.79 32.65
N ALA A 224 -26.22 13.42 32.59
CA ALA A 224 -27.33 14.31 32.31
C ALA A 224 -27.66 15.17 33.56
N PRO A 225 -28.16 16.42 33.40
CA PRO A 225 -28.41 17.30 34.53
C PRO A 225 -29.79 17.10 35.17
N SER A 226 -29.77 17.09 36.52
CA SER A 226 -30.83 17.19 37.55
C SER A 226 -32.11 16.38 37.38
#